data_AF-A0A5C4MXV4-F1
#
_entry.id   AF-A0A5C4MXV4-F1
#
_cell.length_a   1.000
_cell.length_b   1.000
_cell.length_c   1.000
_cell.angle_alpha   90.00
_cell.angle_beta   90.00
_cell.angle_gamma   90.00
#
_symmetry.space_group_name_H-M   'P 1'
#
loop_
_entity.id
_entity.type
_entity.pdbx_description
1 polymer ?
#
loop_
_entity_poly.entity_id
_entity_poly.type
_entity_poly.pdbx_seq_one_letter_code
_entity_poly.pdbx_strand_id
1 'polypeptide(L)'
;MNRRTLLIAAPALLLAPVARAQEGSIRLRDLYNNDRSFSDLALSLKGEHIKVDGFMAPPLKAESTFFVLTKMPMAACPFCVPGRTWPGDILAVYARRSVDVIPFNVPMRAISIPELGDQTDPELGFYSRVRLVEATYERV
;
A
#
# COMPACT_ATOMS: atom_id res chain seq x y z
N MET A 1 -9.87 38.54 58.70
CA MET A 1 -9.56 39.12 57.36
C MET A 1 -9.03 38.02 56.46
N ASN A 2 -9.83 37.64 55.46
CA ASN A 2 -9.59 36.60 54.47
C ASN A 2 -8.47 36.96 53.49
N ARG A 3 -7.59 36.01 53.15
CA ARG A 3 -6.96 35.92 51.82
C ARG A 3 -6.79 34.45 51.42
N ARG A 4 -7.87 33.89 50.85
CA ARG A 4 -7.87 32.60 50.14
C ARG A 4 -7.35 32.85 48.73
N THR A 5 -6.17 32.33 48.41
CA THR A 5 -5.56 32.41 47.09
C THR A 5 -6.19 31.35 46.19
N LEU A 6 -6.90 31.79 45.15
CA LEU A 6 -7.61 30.95 44.17
C LEU A 6 -6.66 30.52 43.04
N LEU A 7 -6.78 29.25 42.68
CA LEU A 7 -6.16 28.57 41.53
C LEU A 7 -6.56 29.20 40.20
N ILE A 8 -5.62 29.28 39.25
CA ILE A 8 -5.91 29.35 37.81
C ILE A 8 -5.07 28.27 37.13
N ALA A 9 -5.67 27.13 36.85
CA ALA A 9 -5.10 26.10 35.97
C ALA A 9 -5.75 26.27 34.59
N ALA A 10 -4.96 26.70 33.60
CA ALA A 10 -5.39 26.80 32.21
C ALA A 10 -5.25 25.43 31.53
N PRO A 11 -6.30 24.88 30.88
CA PRO A 11 -6.17 23.65 30.11
C PRO A 11 -5.55 23.99 28.75
N ALA A 12 -4.32 23.55 28.52
CA ALA A 12 -3.71 23.56 27.20
C ALA A 12 -4.44 22.51 26.32
N LEU A 13 -5.36 22.95 25.46
CA LEU A 13 -5.89 22.11 24.39
C LEU A 13 -4.75 21.81 23.39
N LEU A 14 -4.25 20.59 23.44
CA LEU A 14 -3.35 20.04 22.43
C LEU A 14 -4.13 19.91 21.10
N LEU A 15 -3.82 20.78 20.14
CA LEU A 15 -4.24 20.65 18.74
C LEU A 15 -3.54 19.42 18.14
N ALA A 16 -4.20 18.28 18.15
CA ALA A 16 -3.75 17.12 17.40
C ALA A 16 -4.01 17.37 15.90
N PRO A 17 -3.03 17.10 15.00
CA PRO A 17 -3.26 17.20 13.57
C PRO A 17 -4.30 16.13 13.16
N VAL A 18 -5.36 16.57 12.51
CA VAL A 18 -6.35 15.69 11.88
C VAL A 18 -5.68 15.04 10.68
N ALA A 19 -5.36 13.75 10.79
CA ALA A 19 -4.90 12.96 9.66
C ALA A 19 -6.02 12.97 8.59
N ARG A 20 -5.77 13.60 7.45
CA ARG A 20 -6.69 13.55 6.31
C ARG A 20 -6.52 12.19 5.65
N ALA A 21 -7.46 11.29 5.87
CA ALA A 21 -7.55 10.09 5.06
C ALA A 21 -7.92 10.51 3.63
N GLN A 22 -7.10 10.17 2.64
CA GLN A 22 -7.40 10.42 1.24
C GLN A 22 -8.68 9.65 0.85
N GLU A 23 -9.71 10.38 0.41
CA GLU A 23 -11.08 9.87 0.20
C GLU A 23 -11.27 8.99 -1.06
N GLY A 24 -10.20 8.49 -1.68
CA GLY A 24 -10.28 7.70 -2.91
C GLY A 24 -9.25 6.58 -3.00
N SER A 25 -9.54 5.57 -3.82
CA SER A 25 -8.57 4.52 -4.14
C SER A 25 -7.58 5.01 -5.20
N ILE A 26 -6.30 4.78 -4.96
CA ILE A 26 -5.19 5.10 -5.86
C ILE A 26 -5.14 4.06 -6.97
N ARG A 27 -5.01 4.52 -8.22
CA ARG A 27 -4.79 3.63 -9.36
C ARG A 27 -3.29 3.38 -9.51
N LEU A 28 -2.91 2.13 -9.79
CA LEU A 28 -1.51 1.74 -9.92
C LEU A 28 -0.73 2.58 -10.95
N ARG A 29 -1.38 2.90 -12.08
CA ARG A 29 -0.78 3.74 -13.14
C ARG A 29 -0.42 5.15 -12.68
N ASP A 30 -1.06 5.67 -11.64
CA ASP A 30 -0.86 7.04 -11.20
C ASP A 30 0.35 7.14 -10.25
N LEU A 31 0.99 6.01 -9.89
CA LEU A 31 2.22 5.96 -9.10
C LEU A 31 3.49 6.24 -9.93
N TYR A 32 3.37 6.26 -11.25
CA TYR A 32 4.50 6.43 -12.16
C TYR A 32 4.21 7.50 -13.21
N ASN A 33 5.25 8.25 -13.59
CA ASN A 33 5.24 9.10 -14.77
C ASN A 33 5.45 8.26 -16.04
N ASN A 34 5.26 8.87 -17.21
CA ASN A 34 5.44 8.19 -18.51
C ASN A 34 6.89 7.67 -18.73
N ASP A 35 7.88 8.33 -18.14
CA ASP A 35 9.30 7.94 -18.16
C ASP A 35 9.65 6.89 -17.10
N ARG A 36 8.64 6.38 -16.37
CA ARG A 36 8.74 5.44 -15.24
C ARG A 36 9.41 6.01 -13.99
N SER A 37 9.68 7.32 -13.90
CA SER A 37 10.01 7.92 -12.61
C SER A 37 8.79 7.85 -11.67
N PHE A 38 9.03 7.96 -10.35
CA PHE A 38 7.92 8.07 -9.39
C PHE A 38 7.14 9.35 -9.66
N SER A 39 5.82 9.27 -9.68
CA SER A 39 4.98 10.46 -9.82
C SER A 39 5.03 11.34 -8.57
N ASP A 40 4.67 12.61 -8.71
CA ASP A 40 4.52 13.52 -7.56
C ASP A 40 3.50 12.98 -6.54
N LEU A 41 2.47 12.28 -7.04
CA LEU A 41 1.53 11.55 -6.21
C LEU A 41 2.22 10.45 -5.42
N ALA A 42 3.02 9.57 -6.05
CA ALA A 42 3.71 8.52 -5.32
C ALA A 42 4.60 9.10 -4.21
N LEU A 43 5.32 10.19 -4.50
CA LEU A 43 6.19 10.86 -3.54
C LEU A 43 5.40 11.51 -2.38
N SER A 44 4.21 12.07 -2.65
CA SER A 44 3.37 12.68 -1.62
C SER A 44 2.71 11.66 -0.69
N LEU A 45 2.53 10.42 -1.15
CA LEU A 45 1.92 9.32 -0.38
C LEU A 45 2.85 8.69 0.67
N LYS A 46 4.12 9.12 0.74
CA LYS A 46 5.08 8.56 1.70
C LYS A 46 4.63 8.81 3.15
N GLY A 47 4.43 7.72 3.89
CA GLY A 47 4.02 7.77 5.29
C GLY A 47 2.50 7.85 5.50
N GLU A 48 1.71 7.88 4.43
CA GLU A 48 0.25 7.85 4.51
C GLU A 48 -0.32 6.46 4.22
N HIS A 49 -1.43 6.12 4.88
CA HIS A 49 -2.19 4.92 4.55
C HIS A 49 -2.96 5.14 3.25
N ILE A 50 -2.61 4.38 2.22
CA ILE A 50 -3.27 4.43 0.92
C ILE A 50 -4.19 3.23 0.73
N LYS A 51 -5.18 3.39 -0.13
CA LYS A 51 -6.06 2.33 -0.62
C LYS A 51 -5.76 2.13 -2.10
N VAL A 52 -5.59 0.88 -2.54
CA VAL A 52 -5.30 0.56 -3.93
C VAL A 52 -6.26 -0.54 -4.39
N ASP A 53 -7.04 -0.27 -5.43
CA ASP A 53 -8.00 -1.22 -5.99
C ASP A 53 -7.34 -2.01 -7.13
N GLY A 54 -7.68 -3.29 -7.22
CA GLY A 54 -7.14 -4.17 -8.26
C GLY A 54 -7.61 -5.61 -8.10
N PHE A 55 -6.80 -6.53 -8.62
CA PHE A 55 -7.04 -7.96 -8.62
C PHE A 55 -5.83 -8.72 -8.10
N MET A 56 -6.07 -9.78 -7.32
CA MET A 56 -5.01 -10.66 -6.83
C MET A 56 -4.50 -11.54 -7.99
N ALA A 57 -3.23 -11.42 -8.33
CA ALA A 57 -2.59 -12.47 -9.13
C ALA A 57 -2.45 -13.74 -8.26
N PRO A 58 -2.72 -14.94 -8.81
CA PRO A 58 -2.59 -16.19 -8.07
C PRO A 58 -1.22 -16.32 -7.38
N PRO A 59 -1.15 -16.55 -6.05
CA PRO A 59 0.11 -16.66 -5.32
C PRO A 59 0.97 -17.83 -5.79
N LEU A 60 2.30 -17.68 -5.72
CA LEU A 60 3.27 -18.70 -6.14
C LEU A 60 3.39 -19.87 -5.16
N LYS A 61 3.15 -19.61 -3.88
CA LYS A 61 3.25 -20.58 -2.78
C LYS A 61 1.95 -20.53 -1.98
N ALA A 62 1.47 -21.69 -1.56
CA ALA A 62 0.42 -21.76 -0.55
C ALA A 62 0.92 -21.13 0.76
N GLU A 63 0.03 -20.52 1.55
CA GLU A 63 0.36 -19.91 2.85
C GLU A 63 1.38 -18.74 2.79
N SER A 64 1.53 -18.08 1.63
CA SER A 64 2.42 -16.91 1.51
C SER A 64 1.78 -15.66 2.12
N THR A 65 2.59 -14.75 2.66
CA THR A 65 2.19 -13.37 2.97
C THR A 65 2.29 -12.45 1.75
N PHE A 66 2.79 -12.94 0.62
CA PHE A 66 3.04 -12.15 -0.57
C PHE A 66 2.03 -12.46 -1.68
N PHE A 67 1.58 -11.41 -2.36
CA PHE A 67 0.89 -11.51 -3.64
C PHE A 67 1.17 -10.28 -4.51
N VAL A 68 0.82 -10.38 -5.79
CA VAL A 68 0.90 -9.26 -6.73
C VAL A 68 -0.50 -8.72 -6.96
N LEU A 69 -0.70 -7.44 -6.66
CA LEU A 69 -1.91 -6.72 -7.04
C LEU A 69 -1.76 -6.24 -8.47
N THR A 70 -2.78 -6.46 -9.28
CA THR A 70 -2.79 -6.17 -10.71
C THR A 70 -3.95 -5.23 -11.07
N LYS A 71 -3.75 -4.39 -12.10
CA LYS A 71 -4.81 -3.50 -12.59
C LYS A 71 -6.02 -4.25 -13.19
N MET A 72 -5.79 -5.42 -13.78
CA MET A 72 -6.80 -6.21 -14.50
C MET A 72 -6.70 -7.67 -14.07
N PRO A 73 -7.77 -8.48 -14.16
CA PRO A 73 -7.74 -9.89 -13.83
C PRO A 73 -6.65 -10.64 -14.59
N MET A 74 -5.79 -11.38 -13.89
CA MET A 74 -4.74 -12.21 -14.50
C MET A 74 -4.76 -13.62 -13.94
N ALA A 75 -4.93 -14.62 -14.80
CA ALA A 75 -4.94 -16.04 -14.41
C ALA A 75 -3.53 -16.59 -14.10
N ALA A 76 -2.48 -15.83 -14.39
CA ALA A 76 -1.09 -16.16 -14.07
C ALA A 76 -0.31 -14.87 -13.79
N CYS A 77 0.65 -14.90 -12.86
CA CYS A 77 1.52 -13.76 -12.61
C CYS A 77 2.57 -13.63 -13.74
N PRO A 78 2.52 -12.59 -14.59
CA PRO A 78 3.41 -12.49 -15.74
C PRO A 78 4.83 -12.04 -15.38
N PHE A 79 5.11 -11.75 -14.10
CA PHE A 79 6.37 -11.16 -13.61
C PHE A 79 7.19 -12.07 -12.71
N CYS A 80 6.75 -13.31 -12.50
CA CYS A 80 7.54 -14.34 -11.79
C CYS A 80 8.60 -15.00 -12.69
N VAL A 81 8.92 -14.38 -13.83
CA VAL A 81 9.98 -14.80 -14.75
C VAL A 81 11.11 -13.76 -14.78
N PRO A 82 12.38 -14.17 -14.64
CA PRO A 82 13.53 -13.27 -14.65
C PRO A 82 13.63 -12.43 -15.93
N GLY A 83 14.17 -11.21 -15.83
CA GLY A 83 14.50 -10.35 -16.97
C GLY A 83 13.36 -9.47 -17.50
N ARG A 84 12.21 -9.39 -16.82
CA ARG A 84 11.09 -8.54 -17.22
C ARG A 84 11.21 -7.14 -16.63
N THR A 85 10.97 -6.13 -17.45
CA THR A 85 10.91 -4.73 -17.01
C THR A 85 9.66 -4.49 -16.16
N TRP A 86 9.82 -3.84 -15.01
CA TRP A 86 8.71 -3.49 -14.11
C TRP A 86 7.67 -2.62 -14.82
N PRO A 87 6.39 -3.03 -14.86
CA PRO A 87 5.33 -2.22 -15.44
C PRO A 87 4.69 -1.30 -14.39
N GLY A 88 4.01 -0.24 -14.85
CA GLY A 88 3.24 0.65 -13.97
C GLY A 88 1.84 0.13 -13.58
N ASP A 89 1.53 -1.14 -13.82
CA ASP A 89 0.19 -1.72 -13.66
C ASP A 89 0.13 -2.91 -12.68
N ILE A 90 1.23 -3.18 -11.97
CA ILE A 90 1.30 -4.13 -10.87
C ILE A 90 1.89 -3.49 -9.61
N LEU A 91 1.62 -4.11 -8.47
CA LEU A 91 2.12 -3.69 -7.18
C LEU A 91 2.46 -4.90 -6.32
N ALA A 92 3.65 -4.91 -5.73
CA ALA A 92 4.02 -5.92 -4.74
C ALA A 92 3.23 -5.67 -3.45
N VAL A 93 2.61 -6.71 -2.89
CA VAL A 93 1.89 -6.61 -1.64
C VAL A 93 2.39 -7.67 -0.67
N TYR A 94 2.90 -7.19 0.47
CA TYR A 94 3.28 -7.98 1.63
C TYR A 94 2.19 -7.81 2.69
N ALA A 95 1.31 -8.79 2.78
CA ALA A 95 0.23 -8.82 3.73
C ALA A 95 0.74 -9.05 5.15
N ARG A 96 0.06 -8.45 6.13
CA ARG A 96 0.35 -8.61 7.56
C ARG A 96 0.14 -10.04 8.08
N ARG A 97 -0.64 -10.86 7.38
CA ARG A 97 -0.98 -12.25 7.72
C ARG A 97 -0.92 -13.11 6.46
N SER A 98 -0.91 -14.43 6.64
CA SER A 98 -1.02 -15.38 5.52
C SER A 98 -2.19 -15.01 4.61
N VAL A 99 -1.96 -15.05 3.31
CA VAL A 99 -2.92 -14.63 2.30
C VAL A 99 -4.03 -15.68 2.17
N ASP A 100 -5.25 -15.32 2.56
CA ASP A 100 -6.46 -15.95 2.03
C ASP A 100 -6.66 -15.52 0.58
N VAL A 101 -6.66 -16.50 -0.33
CA VAL A 101 -6.63 -16.27 -1.77
C VAL A 101 -7.98 -15.75 -2.25
N ILE A 102 -7.96 -14.57 -2.83
CA ILE A 102 -9.10 -14.01 -3.57
C ILE A 102 -8.97 -14.45 -5.03
N PRO A 103 -10.00 -15.04 -5.66
CA PRO A 103 -9.93 -15.42 -7.07
C PRO A 103 -9.57 -14.23 -7.95
N PHE A 104 -8.74 -14.45 -8.97
CA PHE A 104 -8.16 -13.38 -9.80
C PHE A 104 -9.18 -12.51 -10.55
N ASN A 105 -10.43 -12.97 -10.66
CA ASN A 105 -11.55 -12.27 -11.30
C ASN A 105 -12.44 -11.52 -10.30
N VAL A 106 -12.11 -11.52 -9.01
CA VAL A 106 -12.83 -10.81 -7.95
C VAL A 106 -12.09 -9.50 -7.65
N PRO A 107 -12.75 -8.34 -7.74
CA PRO A 107 -12.14 -7.08 -7.38
C PRO A 107 -11.83 -7.04 -5.89
N MET A 108 -10.70 -6.43 -5.55
CA MET A 108 -10.25 -6.29 -4.18
C MET A 108 -9.57 -4.93 -3.96
N ARG A 109 -9.37 -4.60 -2.69
CA ARG A 109 -8.67 -3.42 -2.23
C ARG A 109 -7.56 -3.82 -1.27
N ALA A 110 -6.36 -3.29 -1.46
CA ALA A 110 -5.24 -3.39 -0.53
C ALA A 110 -5.02 -2.05 0.18
N ILE A 111 -4.65 -2.10 1.45
CA ILE A 111 -4.51 -0.93 2.34
C ILE A 111 -3.19 -1.05 3.11
N SER A 112 -2.34 -0.04 3.01
CA SER A 112 -0.99 -0.04 3.59
C SER A 112 -0.33 1.33 3.45
N ILE A 113 0.80 1.53 4.12
CA ILE A 113 1.73 2.63 3.83
C ILE A 113 2.69 2.16 2.72
N PRO A 114 2.79 2.89 1.59
CA PRO A 114 3.64 2.47 0.49
C PRO A 114 5.12 2.72 0.81
N GLU A 115 5.97 1.76 0.47
CA GLU A 115 7.41 1.96 0.38
C GLU A 115 7.81 2.18 -1.08
N LEU A 116 8.59 3.23 -1.31
CA LEU A 116 9.15 3.56 -2.62
C LEU A 116 10.64 3.22 -2.63
N GLY A 117 11.10 2.63 -3.73
CA GLY A 117 12.50 2.33 -3.97
C GLY A 117 12.69 0.96 -4.59
N ASP A 118 13.73 0.85 -5.39
CA ASP A 118 14.10 -0.39 -6.06
C ASP A 118 14.58 -1.41 -5.02
N GLN A 119 13.95 -2.58 -4.98
CA GLN A 119 14.32 -3.70 -4.11
C GLN A 119 14.00 -5.01 -4.81
N THR A 120 14.87 -5.99 -4.62
CA THR A 120 14.58 -7.38 -4.95
C THR A 120 14.32 -8.14 -3.66
N ASP A 121 13.19 -8.82 -3.59
CA ASP A 121 12.88 -9.72 -2.49
C ASP A 121 13.93 -10.85 -2.43
N PRO A 122 14.64 -11.03 -1.30
CA PRO A 122 15.72 -12.02 -1.22
C PRO A 122 15.21 -13.46 -1.22
N GLU A 123 13.96 -13.72 -0.82
CA GLU A 123 13.39 -15.08 -0.79
C GLU A 123 12.69 -15.43 -2.12
N LEU A 124 11.93 -14.47 -2.66
CA LEU A 124 11.09 -14.68 -3.85
C LEU A 124 11.83 -14.30 -5.14
N GLY A 125 12.92 -13.54 -5.05
CA GLY A 125 13.61 -12.96 -6.21
C GLY A 125 12.76 -11.90 -6.94
N PHE A 126 11.69 -11.42 -6.31
CA PHE A 126 10.74 -10.50 -6.93
C PHE A 126 11.24 -9.06 -6.85
N TYR A 127 11.54 -8.45 -8.00
CA TYR A 127 11.92 -7.04 -8.08
C TYR A 127 10.67 -6.15 -7.98
N SER A 128 10.73 -5.10 -7.16
CA SER A 128 9.67 -4.09 -7.00
C SER A 128 10.25 -2.69 -6.84
N ARG A 129 9.48 -1.69 -7.28
CA ARG A 129 9.82 -0.26 -7.11
C ARG A 129 8.88 0.48 -6.17
N VAL A 130 7.62 0.02 -6.13
CA VAL A 130 6.66 0.38 -5.09
C VAL A 130 6.14 -0.93 -4.51
N ARG A 131 5.97 -0.95 -3.19
CA ARG A 131 5.44 -2.11 -2.45
C ARG A 131 4.56 -1.64 -1.30
N LEU A 132 3.54 -2.43 -1.01
CA LEU A 132 2.71 -2.28 0.17
C LEU A 132 3.24 -3.24 1.24
N VAL A 133 3.61 -2.71 2.41
CA VAL A 133 4.12 -3.50 3.54
C VAL A 133 3.09 -3.56 4.66
N GLU A 134 3.07 -4.67 5.41
CA GLU A 134 2.08 -4.89 6.49
C GLU A 134 0.63 -4.66 6.02
N ALA A 135 0.33 -5.03 4.77
CA ALA A 135 -0.92 -4.68 4.13
C ALA A 135 -2.10 -5.48 4.70
N THR A 136 -3.25 -4.82 4.76
CA THR A 136 -4.56 -5.49 4.87
C THR A 136 -5.27 -5.42 3.53
N TYR A 137 -6.21 -6.32 3.30
CA TYR A 137 -6.95 -6.33 2.05
C TYR A 137 -8.36 -6.91 2.23
N GLU A 138 -9.26 -6.51 1.34
CA GLU A 138 -10.68 -6.88 1.37
C GLU A 138 -11.24 -7.02 -0.05
N ARG A 139 -12.32 -7.80 -0.19
CA ARG A 139 -13.13 -7.85 -1.42
C ARG A 139 -13.94 -6.56 -1.52
N VAL A 140 -14.11 -6.03 -2.73
CA VAL A 140 -14.91 -4.83 -3.01
C VAL A 140 -16.28 -5.21 -3.56
#